data_AF-A0A835X6T4-F1
#
_entry.id   AF-A0A835X6T4-F1
#
_cell.length_a   1.000
_cell.length_b   1.000
_cell.length_c   1.000
_cell.angle_alpha   90.00
_cell.angle_beta   90.00
_cell.angle_gamma   90.00
#
_symmetry.space_group_name_H-M   'P 1'
#
loop_
_entity.id
_entity.type
_entity.pdbx_description
1 polymer ?
#
loop_
_entity_poly.entity_id
_entity_poly.type
_entity_poly.pdbx_seq_one_letter_code
_entity_poly.pdbx_strand_id
1 'polypeptide(L)' 'MPDVLELDNDNSFHIINYNSPGATGAPAYSAFIVKKLQEKGFLDYTLKEKKSFWNYDDVINQA' A
#
# COMPACT_ATOMS: atom_id res chain seq x y z
N MET A 1 -0.74 20.58 -7.71
CA MET A 1 -0.01 19.34 -8.05
C MET A 1 -0.24 18.36 -6.92
N PRO A 2 -0.48 17.07 -7.19
CA PRO A 2 -0.60 16.09 -6.11
C PRO A 2 0.74 15.93 -5.39
N ASP A 3 0.71 15.85 -4.06
CA ASP A 3 1.91 15.59 -3.25
C ASP A 3 2.53 14.23 -3.58
N VAL A 4 1.69 13.22 -3.79
CA VAL A 4 2.11 11.85 -4.17
C VAL A 4 1.58 11.54 -5.56
N LEU A 5 2.45 11.01 -6.41
CA LEU A 5 2.08 10.56 -7.75
C LEU A 5 2.24 9.04 -7.86
N GLU A 6 1.12 8.38 -8.13
CA GLU A 6 1.07 6.95 -8.43
C GLU A 6 0.99 6.75 -9.94
N LEU A 7 1.96 6.06 -10.53
CA LEU A 7 1.98 5.73 -11.95
C LEU A 7 1.90 4.22 -12.12
N ASP A 8 0.98 3.77 -12.96
CA ASP A 8 0.76 2.38 -13.29
C ASP A 8 1.14 2.16 -14.76
N ASN A 9 2.11 1.28 -14.99
CA ASN A 9 2.54 0.83 -16.30
C ASN A 9 2.29 -0.68 -16.40
N ASP A 10 2.39 -1.25 -17.61
CA ASP A 10 2.07 -2.67 -17.87
C ASP A 10 2.69 -3.66 -16.88
N ASN A 11 3.91 -3.40 -16.41
CA ASN A 11 4.65 -4.29 -15.52
C ASN A 11 5.23 -3.59 -14.27
N SER A 12 4.86 -2.33 -14.01
CA SER A 12 5.47 -1.58 -12.90
C SER A 12 4.52 -0.57 -12.29
N PHE A 13 4.59 -0.48 -10.95
CA PHE A 13 3.87 0.52 -10.17
C PHE A 13 4.88 1.45 -9.50
N HIS A 14 4.79 2.75 -9.77
CA HIS A 14 5.71 3.75 -9.26
C HIS A 14 5.00 4.68 -8.29
N ILE A 15 5.62 4.88 -7.12
CA ILE A 15 5.22 5.87 -6.14
C ILE A 15 6.28 6.96 -6.15
N ILE A 16 5.88 8.18 -6.48
CA ILE A 16 6.78 9.33 -6.62
C ILE A 16 6.35 10.42 -5.64
N ASN A 17 7.32 11.12 -5.06
CA ASN A 17 7.13 12.27 -4.16
C ASN A 17 6.35 11.98 -2.87
N TYR A 18 6.36 10.75 -2.37
CA TYR A 18 5.77 10.43 -1.06
C TYR A 18 6.52 11.11 0.10
N ASN A 19 6.13 12.34 0.43
CA ASN A 19 6.77 13.17 1.46
C ASN A 19 5.88 13.44 2.68
N SER A 20 4.55 13.40 2.51
CA SER A 20 3.56 13.64 3.57
C SER A 20 2.53 12.51 3.58
N PRO A 21 2.26 11.85 4.73
CA PRO A 21 2.85 12.02 6.06
C PRO A 21 4.30 11.49 6.19
N GLY A 22 4.92 11.05 5.10
CA GLY A 22 6.31 10.57 5.10
C GLY A 22 6.44 9.25 5.89
N ALA A 23 7.57 9.08 6.57
CA ALA A 23 7.93 7.83 7.23
C ALA A 23 6.85 7.28 8.19
N THR A 24 6.13 8.16 8.89
CA THR A 24 5.09 7.76 9.86
C THR A 24 3.86 7.15 9.22
N GLY A 25 3.43 7.62 8.04
CA GLY A 25 2.30 6.98 7.34
C GLY A 25 2.74 5.96 6.30
N ALA A 26 4.05 5.77 6.07
CA ALA A 26 4.54 4.79 5.12
C ALA A 26 4.00 3.36 5.39
N PRO A 27 3.85 2.88 6.65
CA PRO A 27 3.22 1.59 6.90
C PRO A 27 1.76 1.51 6.43
N ALA A 28 0.96 2.53 6.73
CA ALA A 28 -0.44 2.57 6.33
C ALA A 28 -0.58 2.66 4.80
N TYR A 29 0.16 3.58 4.19
CA TYR A 29 0.17 3.75 2.74
C TYR A 29 0.63 2.48 2.01
N SER A 30 1.66 1.80 2.50
CA SER A 30 2.11 0.52 1.92
C SER A 30 1.02 -0.55 1.96
N ALA A 31 0.23 -0.62 3.04
CA ALA A 31 -0.90 -1.55 3.11
C ALA A 31 -1.96 -1.26 2.04
N PHE A 32 -2.28 0.02 1.81
CA PHE A 32 -3.18 0.43 0.73
C PHE A 32 -2.65 0.07 -0.66
N ILE A 33 -1.35 0.26 -0.92
CA ILE A 33 -0.74 -0.12 -2.21
C ILE A 33 -0.80 -1.63 -2.44
N VAL A 34 -0.51 -2.43 -1.41
CA VAL A 34 -0.64 -3.89 -1.48
C VAL A 34 -2.07 -4.28 -1.84
N LYS A 35 -3.08 -3.77 -1.13
CA LYS A 35 -4.50 -4.03 -1.42
C LYS A 35 -4.85 -3.67 -2.85
N LYS A 36 -4.47 -2.48 -3.30
CA LYS A 36 -4.72 -1.98 -4.66
C LYS A 36 -4.11 -2.90 -5.73
N LEU A 37 -2.90 -3.39 -5.53
CA LEU A 37 -2.24 -4.29 -6.48
C LEU A 37 -2.83 -5.71 -6.45
N GLN A 38 -3.32 -6.17 -5.29
CA GLN A 38 -4.11 -7.41 -5.17
C GLN A 38 -5.43 -7.30 -5.94
N GLU A 39 -6.18 -6.20 -5.75
CA GLU A 39 -7.45 -5.93 -6.46
C GLU A 39 -7.28 -5.86 -7.99
N LYS A 40 -6.11 -5.44 -8.46
CA LYS A 40 -5.74 -5.44 -9.88
C LYS A 40 -5.29 -6.80 -10.41
N GLY A 41 -5.13 -7.80 -9.55
CA GLY A 41 -4.64 -9.13 -9.92
C GLY A 41 -3.13 -9.23 -10.13
N PHE A 42 -2.36 -8.21 -9.74
CA PHE A 42 -0.90 -8.24 -9.84
C PHE A 42 -0.22 -8.96 -8.68
N LEU A 43 -0.90 -9.06 -7.54
CA LEU A 43 -0.41 -9.75 -6.35
C LEU A 43 -1.37 -10.90 -6.00
N ASP A 44 -0.94 -12.13 -6.27
CA ASP A 44 -1.66 -13.35 -5.89
C ASP A 44 -0.91 -14.06 -4.76
N TYR A 45 -1.05 -13.53 -3.55
CA TYR A 45 -0.56 -14.21 -2.36
C TYR A 45 -1.53 -14.05 -1.20
N THR A 46 -1.66 -15.14 -0.43
CA THR A 46 -2.36 -15.11 0.85
C THR A 46 -1.45 -14.44 1.87
N LEU A 47 -1.94 -13.38 2.51
CA LEU A 47 -1.25 -12.80 3.66
C LEU A 47 -1.16 -13.87 4.75
N LYS A 48 0.07 -14.29 5.07
CA LYS A 48 0.28 -15.16 6.22
C LYS A 48 0.15 -14.32 7.47
N GLU A 49 -0.85 -14.62 8.29
CA GLU A 49 -0.97 -14.00 9.60
C GLU A 49 0.32 -14.19 10.39
N LYS A 50 0.94 -13.07 10.75
CA LYS A 50 2.09 -13.04 11.63
C LYS A 50 1.66 -12.29 12.88
N LYS A 51 1.83 -12.90 14.06
CA LYS A 51 1.63 -12.19 15.33
C LYS A 51 2.57 -10.99 15.38
N SER A 52 1.99 -9.81 15.30
CA SER A 52 2.67 -8.52 15.27
C SER A 52 1.81 -7.51 16.02
N PHE A 53 2.44 -6.46 16.56
CA PHE A 53 1.71 -5.32 17.12
C PHE A 53 0.98 -4.51 16.04
N TRP A 54 1.38 -4.70 14.78
CA TRP A 54 0.79 -4.08 13.60
C TRP A 54 0.00 -5.12 12.81
N ASN A 55 -1.25 -4.80 12.48
CA ASN A 55 -2.16 -5.66 11.74
C ASN A 55 -2.56 -4.99 10.41
N TYR A 56 -2.47 -5.74 9.31
CA TYR A 56 -2.82 -5.27 7.97
C TYR A 56 -4.32 -4.99 7.84
N ASP A 57 -5.16 -5.89 8.34
CA ASP A 57 -6.62 -5.79 8.25
C ASP A 57 -7.15 -4.58 9.03
N ASP A 58 -6.54 -4.25 10.16
CA ASP A 58 -6.90 -3.04 10.92
C ASP A 58 -6.72 -1.77 10.09
N VAL A 59 -5.69 -1.73 9.23
CA VAL A 59 -5.41 -0.56 8.38
C VAL A 59 -6.36 -0.50 7.18
N ILE A 60 -6.59 -1.61 6.49
CA ILE A 60 -7.39 -1.61 5.26
C ILE A 60 -8.91 -1.58 5.50
N ASN A 61 -9.35 -1.87 6.73
CA ASN A 61 -10.76 -1.84 7.14
C ASN A 61 -11.14 -0.59 7.94
N GLN A 62 -10.22 0.36 8.15
CA GLN A 62 -10.46 1.66 8.80
C GLN A 62 -11.21 2.69 7.90
N ALA A 63 -11.90 2.23 6.85
CA ALA A 63 -12.62 3.07 5.90
C ALA A 63 -13.97 3.57 6.45
#